data_AF-A0A8S3WPU8-F1
#
_entry.id   AF-A0A8S3WPU8-F1
#
_cell.length_a   1.000
_cell.length_b   1.000
_cell.length_c   1.000
_cell.angle_alpha   90.00
_cell.angle_beta   90.00
_cell.angle_gamma   90.00
#
_symmetry.space_group_name_H-M   'P 1'
#
loop_
_entity.id
_entity.type
_entity.pdbx_description
1 polymer ?
#
loop_
_entity_poly.entity_id
_entity_poly.type
_entity_poly.pdbx_seq_one_letter_code
_entity_poly.pdbx_strand_id
1 'polypeptide(L)'
;MGHDIVLYVTDSQFYINGHDIVLYVTDSQFYINGHDIVLYVTDSQFYINGHDIVLYVTDSQFYINGHDIVLYVTDSQFYINGHDIVLYVTDSQFYINGHDIVLYVTDSQFYINGHDIVLYVTDSQFYINGHDIVLYVTDSQFYINGHDIVLYVTDSQFYINGTRHRTLCNRFTVLYQWTRHRTLCNRFTVLYQWTRHRTLCNRFTVLYQWDTTSYFM
;
A
#
# COMPACT_ATOMS: atom_id res chain seq x y z
N MET A 1 27.67 3.29 26.07
CA MET A 1 28.43 2.41 25.17
C MET A 1 27.38 1.59 24.45
N GLY A 2 27.02 2.01 23.23
CA GLY A 2 26.19 1.15 22.36
C GLY A 2 27.01 -0.08 22.04
N HIS A 3 26.44 -1.26 22.25
CA HIS A 3 27.06 -2.50 21.80
C HIS A 3 26.64 -2.69 20.36
N ASP A 4 27.57 -2.50 19.43
CA ASP A 4 27.40 -2.87 18.03
C ASP A 4 27.34 -4.40 17.96
N ILE A 5 26.24 -4.94 17.44
CA ILE A 5 26.07 -6.38 17.25
C ILE A 5 26.14 -6.67 15.76
N VAL A 6 27.14 -7.45 15.35
CA VAL A 6 27.27 -7.95 13.98
C VAL A 6 27.37 -9.46 14.01
N LEU A 7 26.36 -10.17 13.48
CA LEU A 7 26.30 -11.63 13.51
C LEU A 7 25.81 -12.22 12.19
N TYR A 8 26.21 -13.48 11.97
CA TYR A 8 25.63 -14.37 10.97
C TYR A 8 24.97 -15.51 11.74
N VAL A 9 23.69 -15.74 11.48
CA VAL A 9 22.90 -16.72 12.21
C VAL A 9 22.16 -17.62 11.24
N THR A 10 22.22 -18.92 11.48
CA THR A 10 21.57 -19.95 10.66
C THR A 10 20.96 -21.00 11.58
N ASP A 11 19.80 -21.55 11.21
CA ASP A 11 19.16 -22.68 11.90
C ASP A 11 18.99 -22.48 13.41
N SER A 12 18.58 -21.27 13.82
CA SER A 12 18.63 -20.88 15.22
C SER A 12 17.36 -20.21 15.72
N GLN A 13 17.16 -20.31 17.03
CA GLN A 13 16.17 -19.52 17.76
C GLN A 13 16.89 -18.55 18.69
N PHE A 14 16.62 -17.25 18.58
CA PHE A 14 17.35 -16.27 19.37
C PHE A 14 16.57 -14.99 19.67
N TYR A 15 17.06 -14.26 20.67
CA TYR A 15 16.57 -12.96 21.09
C TYR A 15 17.75 -11.99 21.15
N ILE A 16 17.62 -10.81 20.58
CA ILE A 16 18.62 -9.74 20.70
C ILE A 16 17.95 -8.47 21.24
N ASN A 17 18.63 -7.85 22.19
CA ASN A 17 18.37 -6.48 22.63
C ASN A 17 19.66 -5.67 22.48
N GLY A 18 19.63 -4.61 21.70
CA GLY A 18 20.82 -3.85 21.33
C GLY A 18 20.49 -2.47 20.78
N HIS A 19 21.50 -1.60 20.72
CA HIS A 19 21.30 -0.28 20.12
C HIS A 19 21.48 -0.36 18.61
N ASP A 20 22.63 -0.88 18.16
CA ASP A 20 23.04 -0.93 16.76
C ASP A 20 23.21 -2.40 16.35
N ILE A 21 22.30 -2.92 15.54
CA ILE A 21 22.18 -4.35 15.23
C ILE A 21 22.29 -4.55 13.72
N VAL A 22 23.27 -5.36 13.31
CA VAL A 22 23.42 -5.81 11.92
C VAL A 22 23.48 -7.33 11.87
N LEU A 23 22.50 -7.98 11.25
CA LEU A 23 22.48 -9.45 11.14
C LEU A 23 22.26 -9.92 9.72
N TYR A 24 22.82 -11.09 9.45
CA TYR A 24 22.48 -11.93 8.31
C TYR A 24 21.87 -13.20 8.87
N VAL A 25 20.61 -13.47 8.54
CA VAL A 25 19.82 -14.53 9.18
C VAL A 25 19.19 -15.42 8.12
N THR A 26 19.33 -16.73 8.29
CA THR A 26 18.72 -17.74 7.43
C THR A 26 18.08 -18.83 8.28
N ASP A 27 16.95 -19.36 7.85
CA ASP A 27 16.30 -20.54 8.48
C ASP A 27 16.10 -20.41 10.00
N SER A 28 15.69 -19.22 10.48
CA SER A 28 15.69 -18.93 11.91
C SER A 28 14.36 -18.37 12.41
N GLN A 29 14.16 -18.48 13.72
CA GLN A 29 13.06 -17.82 14.41
C GLN A 29 13.60 -16.85 15.45
N PHE A 30 13.25 -15.57 15.37
CA PHE A 30 13.88 -14.60 16.27
C PHE A 30 13.02 -13.41 16.65
N TYR A 31 13.42 -12.79 17.74
CA TYR A 31 12.88 -11.52 18.21
C TYR A 31 14.03 -10.52 18.38
N ILE A 32 13.84 -9.30 17.89
CA ILE A 32 14.78 -8.20 18.11
C ILE A 32 14.03 -7.01 18.72
N ASN A 33 14.63 -6.45 19.78
CA ASN A 33 14.30 -5.11 20.25
C ASN A 33 15.54 -4.23 20.14
N GLY A 34 15.47 -3.12 19.39
CA GLY A 34 16.63 -2.27 19.24
C GLY A 34 16.33 -0.90 18.64
N HIS A 35 17.35 -0.04 18.58
CA HIS A 35 17.16 1.31 18.04
C HIS A 35 17.40 1.32 16.54
N ASP A 36 18.61 0.96 16.12
CA ASP A 36 19.06 0.97 14.72
C ASP A 36 19.30 -0.49 14.27
N ILE A 37 18.45 -0.98 13.37
CA ILE A 37 18.38 -2.38 12.99
C ILE A 37 18.56 -2.52 11.47
N VAL A 38 19.58 -3.26 11.05
CA VAL A 38 19.81 -3.62 9.64
C VAL A 38 19.90 -5.12 9.49
N LEU A 39 18.94 -5.76 8.81
CA LEU A 39 18.97 -7.22 8.63
C LEU A 39 18.85 -7.63 7.17
N TYR A 40 19.49 -8.76 6.87
CA TYR A 40 19.27 -9.55 5.67
C TYR A 40 18.72 -10.89 6.12
N VAL A 41 17.49 -11.21 5.70
CA VAL A 41 16.71 -12.32 6.24
C VAL A 41 16.16 -13.19 5.12
N THR A 42 16.35 -14.49 5.23
CA THR A 42 15.81 -15.48 4.30
C THR A 42 15.18 -16.62 5.09
N ASP A 43 14.05 -17.17 4.61
CA ASP A 43 13.42 -18.37 5.15
C ASP A 43 13.17 -18.34 6.66
N SER A 44 12.73 -17.19 7.20
CA SER A 44 12.67 -16.98 8.65
C SER A 44 11.31 -16.51 9.15
N GLN A 45 11.07 -16.72 10.44
CA GLN A 45 9.92 -16.16 11.14
C GLN A 45 10.37 -15.21 12.25
N PHE A 46 9.95 -13.96 12.22
CA PHE A 46 10.49 -13.00 13.19
C PHE A 46 9.56 -11.88 13.60
N TYR A 47 9.91 -11.30 14.74
CA TYR A 47 9.31 -10.08 15.26
C TYR A 47 10.40 -9.04 15.53
N ILE A 48 10.16 -7.80 15.11
CA ILE A 48 11.04 -6.67 15.44
C ILE A 48 10.23 -5.57 16.10
N ASN A 49 10.75 -5.06 17.21
CA ASN A 49 10.37 -3.76 17.74
C ASN A 49 11.58 -2.82 17.70
N GLY A 50 11.49 -1.71 16.99
CA GLY A 50 12.63 -0.79 16.94
C GLY A 50 12.32 0.59 16.39
N HIS A 51 13.30 1.48 16.41
CA HIS A 51 13.09 2.86 15.99
C HIS A 51 13.36 3.01 14.49
N ASP A 52 14.58 2.70 14.06
CA ASP A 52 15.07 2.80 12.69
C ASP A 52 15.38 1.39 12.15
N ILE A 53 14.59 0.93 11.19
CA ILE A 53 14.59 -0.46 10.72
C ILE A 53 14.82 -0.50 9.21
N VAL A 54 15.88 -1.19 8.78
CA VAL A 54 16.17 -1.46 7.36
C VAL A 54 16.31 -2.96 7.14
N LEU A 55 15.39 -3.59 6.41
CA LEU A 55 15.46 -5.02 6.13
C LEU A 55 15.44 -5.36 4.65
N TYR A 56 16.14 -6.43 4.32
CA TYR A 56 16.03 -7.18 3.08
C TYR A 56 15.50 -8.55 3.42
N VAL A 57 14.32 -8.91 2.92
CA VAL A 57 13.58 -10.08 3.37
C VAL A 57 13.10 -10.90 2.17
N THR A 58 13.33 -12.20 2.24
CA THR A 58 12.86 -13.17 1.24
C THR A 58 12.24 -14.38 1.95
N ASP A 59 11.16 -14.92 1.40
CA ASP A 59 10.55 -16.18 1.86
C ASP A 59 10.24 -16.23 3.36
N SER A 60 9.74 -15.14 3.94
CA SER A 60 9.63 -15.01 5.41
C SER A 60 8.24 -14.63 5.89
N GLN A 61 7.98 -14.91 7.17
CA GLN A 61 6.78 -14.45 7.87
C GLN A 61 7.17 -13.54 9.03
N PHE A 62 6.68 -12.31 9.06
CA PHE A 62 7.15 -11.38 10.09
C PHE A 62 6.16 -10.32 10.54
N TYR A 63 6.46 -9.78 11.72
CA TYR A 63 5.80 -8.62 12.28
C TYR A 63 6.84 -7.56 12.64
N ILE A 64 6.55 -6.31 12.29
CA ILE A 64 7.38 -5.17 12.70
C ILE A 64 6.50 -4.13 13.40
N ASN A 65 6.97 -3.65 14.55
CA ASN A 65 6.51 -2.40 15.14
C ASN A 65 7.69 -1.42 15.21
N GLY A 66 7.58 -0.28 14.56
CA GLY A 66 8.67 0.70 14.60
C GLY A 66 8.33 2.08 14.11
N HIS A 67 9.27 3.01 14.21
CA HIS A 67 9.02 4.40 13.85
C HIS A 67 9.32 4.64 12.36
N ASP A 68 10.57 4.40 11.95
CA ASP A 68 11.09 4.59 10.61
C ASP A 68 11.46 3.22 10.01
N ILE A 69 10.73 2.81 8.98
CA ILE A 69 10.80 1.44 8.44
C ILE A 69 11.08 1.49 6.94
N VAL A 70 12.16 0.88 6.51
CA VAL A 70 12.52 0.68 5.10
C VAL A 70 12.70 -0.80 4.81
N LEU A 71 11.86 -1.39 3.95
CA LEU A 71 11.98 -2.82 3.61
C LEU A 71 12.04 -3.08 2.10
N TYR A 72 12.78 -4.11 1.77
CA TYR A 72 12.75 -4.78 0.48
C TYR A 72 12.29 -6.21 0.73
N VAL A 73 11.14 -6.58 0.18
CA VAL A 73 10.43 -7.81 0.53
C VAL A 73 10.02 -8.58 -0.71
N THR A 74 10.31 -9.87 -0.72
CA THR A 74 9.91 -10.80 -1.78
C THR A 74 9.32 -12.06 -1.16
N ASP A 75 8.26 -12.62 -1.77
CA ASP A 75 7.67 -13.92 -1.40
C ASP A 75 7.33 -14.07 0.10
N SER A 76 6.79 -13.02 0.72
CA SER A 76 6.62 -12.98 2.18
C SER A 76 5.20 -12.67 2.64
N GLN A 77 4.92 -13.03 3.90
CA GLN A 77 3.69 -12.65 4.59
C GLN A 77 4.01 -11.80 5.81
N PHE A 78 3.45 -10.59 5.90
CA PHE A 78 3.85 -9.70 6.99
C PHE A 78 2.80 -8.71 7.46
N TYR A 79 3.04 -8.23 8.68
CA TYR A 79 2.31 -7.13 9.28
C TYR A 79 3.30 -6.05 9.73
N ILE A 80 2.97 -4.79 9.45
CA ILE A 80 3.73 -3.64 9.95
C ILE A 80 2.81 -2.67 10.66
N ASN A 81 3.23 -2.22 11.85
CA ASN A 81 2.71 -1.04 12.50
C ASN A 81 3.83 -0.02 12.66
N GLY A 82 3.73 1.14 12.03
CA GLY A 82 4.77 2.16 12.18
C GLY A 82 4.38 3.56 11.73
N HIS A 83 5.28 4.52 11.94
CA HIS A 83 4.97 5.91 11.65
C HIS A 83 5.30 6.24 10.19
N ASP A 84 6.56 6.07 9.80
CA ASP A 84 7.12 6.35 8.48
C ASP A 84 7.56 5.04 7.82
N ILE A 85 6.90 4.67 6.72
CA ILE A 85 7.04 3.34 6.11
C ILE A 85 7.35 3.49 4.62
N VAL A 86 8.49 2.94 4.20
CA VAL A 86 8.89 2.84 2.79
C VAL A 86 9.15 1.38 2.43
N LEU A 87 8.34 0.82 1.52
CA LEU A 87 8.53 -0.58 1.11
C LEU A 87 8.63 -0.76 -0.40
N TYR A 88 9.43 -1.75 -0.77
CA TYR A 88 9.47 -2.37 -2.08
C TYR A 88 9.06 -3.82 -1.92
N VAL A 89 7.94 -4.20 -2.53
CA VAL A 89 7.29 -5.49 -2.27
C VAL A 89 6.95 -6.20 -3.57
N THR A 90 7.26 -7.49 -3.63
CA THR A 90 6.91 -8.37 -4.75
C THR A 90 6.36 -9.69 -4.21
N ASP A 91 5.34 -10.25 -4.86
CA ASP A 91 4.80 -11.58 -4.59
C ASP A 91 4.41 -11.83 -3.12
N SER A 92 3.82 -10.83 -2.46
CA SER A 92 3.61 -10.87 -1.00
C SER A 92 2.17 -10.65 -0.58
N GLN A 93 1.87 -11.08 0.66
CA GLN A 93 0.62 -10.78 1.33
C GLN A 93 0.86 -9.98 2.60
N PHE A 94 0.25 -8.80 2.73
CA PHE A 94 0.56 -7.97 3.87
C PHE A 94 -0.53 -7.03 4.38
N TYR A 95 -0.35 -6.62 5.62
CA TYR A 95 -1.12 -5.58 6.25
C TYR A 95 -0.19 -4.49 6.79
N ILE A 96 -0.55 -3.23 6.56
CA ILE A 96 0.16 -2.08 7.13
C ILE A 96 -0.84 -1.19 7.87
N ASN A 97 -0.46 -0.80 9.10
CA ASN A 97 -1.02 0.34 9.79
C ASN A 97 0.06 1.39 10.01
N GLY A 98 -0.13 2.60 9.49
CA GLY A 98 0.87 3.65 9.71
C GLY A 98 0.44 5.05 9.32
N HIS A 99 1.29 6.04 9.60
CA HIS A 99 0.95 7.43 9.36
C HIS A 99 1.31 7.85 7.93
N ASP A 100 2.60 7.75 7.59
CA ASP A 100 3.20 8.12 6.31
C ASP A 100 3.69 6.86 5.59
N ILE A 101 3.07 6.53 4.46
CA ILE A 101 3.28 5.25 3.79
C ILE A 101 3.63 5.47 2.31
N VAL A 102 4.78 4.97 1.88
CA VAL A 102 5.22 4.95 0.48
C VAL A 102 5.53 3.51 0.07
N LEU A 103 4.77 2.95 -0.87
CA LEU A 103 5.02 1.59 -1.35
C LEU A 103 5.18 1.51 -2.87
N TYR A 104 6.04 0.57 -3.27
CA TYR A 104 6.16 0.04 -4.62
C TYR A 104 5.81 -1.43 -4.57
N VAL A 105 4.72 -1.83 -5.23
CA VAL A 105 4.12 -3.15 -5.05
C VAL A 105 3.82 -3.80 -6.40
N THR A 106 4.23 -5.06 -6.54
CA THR A 106 3.94 -5.90 -7.71
C THR A 106 3.42 -7.25 -7.25
N ASP A 107 2.45 -7.81 -7.97
CA ASP A 107 1.94 -9.18 -7.78
C ASP A 107 1.53 -9.51 -6.33
N SER A 108 0.88 -8.59 -5.63
CA SER A 108 0.63 -8.72 -4.19
C SER A 108 -0.84 -8.57 -3.80
N GLN A 109 -1.15 -9.08 -2.60
CA GLN A 109 -2.45 -8.87 -1.95
C GLN A 109 -2.26 -8.12 -0.64
N PHE A 110 -2.93 -6.98 -0.46
CA PHE A 110 -2.67 -6.20 0.74
C PHE A 110 -3.81 -5.32 1.26
N TYR A 111 -3.67 -4.97 2.53
CA TYR A 111 -4.51 -4.00 3.21
C TYR A 111 -3.64 -2.90 3.83
N ILE A 112 -4.06 -1.65 3.67
CA ILE A 112 -3.43 -0.50 4.32
C ILE A 112 -4.47 0.30 5.11
N ASN A 113 -4.14 0.63 6.35
CA ASN A 113 -4.79 1.70 7.09
C ASN A 113 -3.76 2.79 7.41
N GLY A 114 -3.97 4.01 6.94
CA GLY A 114 -3.03 5.09 7.23
C GLY A 114 -3.50 6.49 6.88
N HIS A 115 -2.69 7.49 7.21
CA HIS A 115 -3.09 8.89 7.02
C HIS A 115 -2.68 9.40 5.64
N ASP A 116 -1.39 9.37 5.33
CA ASP A 116 -0.76 9.85 4.10
C ASP A 116 -0.17 8.66 3.33
N ILE A 117 -0.73 8.36 2.17
CA ILE A 117 -0.46 7.13 1.42
C ILE A 117 -0.07 7.45 -0.02
N VAL A 118 1.10 6.98 -0.44
CA VAL A 118 1.57 7.05 -1.84
C VAL A 118 1.92 5.65 -2.33
N LEU A 119 1.21 5.13 -3.32
CA LEU A 119 1.47 3.80 -3.86
C LEU A 119 1.72 3.80 -5.37
N TYR A 120 2.63 2.92 -5.77
CA TYR A 120 2.85 2.47 -7.13
C TYR A 120 2.55 0.97 -7.17
N VAL A 121 1.51 0.57 -7.90
CA VAL A 121 0.96 -0.78 -7.81
C VAL A 121 0.74 -1.38 -9.20
N THR A 122 1.20 -2.61 -9.39
CA THR A 122 0.98 -3.41 -10.61
C THR A 122 0.46 -4.80 -10.23
N ASP A 123 -0.48 -5.34 -11.01
CA ASP A 123 -0.95 -6.73 -10.92
C ASP A 123 -1.38 -7.17 -9.51
N SER A 124 -2.04 -6.28 -8.75
CA SER A 124 -2.33 -6.52 -7.33
C SER A 124 -3.80 -6.46 -6.97
N GLN A 125 -4.14 -7.02 -5.81
CA GLN A 125 -5.46 -6.87 -5.19
C GLN A 125 -5.35 -6.19 -3.83
N PHE A 126 -6.06 -5.09 -3.61
CA PHE A 126 -5.86 -4.35 -2.36
C PHE A 126 -7.04 -3.56 -1.83
N TYR A 127 -6.97 -3.27 -0.54
CA TYR A 127 -7.87 -2.38 0.16
C TYR A 127 -7.07 -1.28 0.86
N ILE A 128 -7.55 -0.04 0.79
CA ILE A 128 -6.99 1.09 1.53
C ILE A 128 -8.09 1.79 2.33
N ASN A 129 -7.79 2.07 3.60
CA ASN A 129 -8.50 3.05 4.40
C ASN A 129 -7.54 4.18 4.78
N GLY A 130 -7.81 5.42 4.36
CA GLY A 130 -6.92 6.52 4.71
C GLY A 130 -7.41 7.91 4.33
N HIS A 131 -6.66 8.94 4.72
CA HIS A 131 -7.13 10.32 4.56
C HIS A 131 -6.66 10.92 3.23
N ASP A 132 -5.36 10.97 3.01
CA ASP A 132 -4.69 11.57 1.86
C ASP A 132 -3.98 10.48 1.05
N ILE A 133 -4.50 10.20 -0.15
CA ILE A 133 -4.13 9.00 -0.92
C ILE A 133 -3.74 9.39 -2.34
N VAL A 134 -2.54 8.98 -2.78
CA VAL A 134 -2.05 9.11 -4.15
C VAL A 134 -1.69 7.75 -4.70
N LEU A 135 -2.32 7.34 -5.80
CA LEU A 135 -2.11 6.02 -6.40
C LEU A 135 -1.74 6.10 -7.88
N TYR A 136 -0.77 5.28 -8.25
CA TYR A 136 -0.43 4.91 -9.62
C TYR A 136 -0.66 3.41 -9.77
N VAL A 137 -1.66 3.00 -10.55
CA VAL A 137 -2.14 1.62 -10.57
C VAL A 137 -2.28 1.09 -12.00
N THR A 138 -1.76 -0.12 -12.22
CA THR A 138 -1.91 -0.86 -13.47
C THR A 138 -2.43 -2.27 -13.18
N ASP A 139 -3.34 -2.77 -14.01
CA ASP A 139 -3.80 -4.17 -14.01
C ASP A 139 -4.25 -4.73 -12.64
N SER A 140 -4.87 -3.90 -11.80
CA SER A 140 -5.19 -4.26 -10.41
C SER A 140 -6.69 -4.26 -10.11
N GLN A 141 -7.05 -4.85 -8.96
CA GLN A 141 -8.39 -4.77 -8.39
C GLN A 141 -8.35 -4.17 -7.00
N PHE A 142 -9.11 -3.10 -6.72
CA PHE A 142 -8.99 -2.47 -5.41
C PHE A 142 -10.21 -1.74 -4.88
N TYR A 143 -10.20 -1.54 -3.58
CA TYR A 143 -11.17 -0.73 -2.85
C TYR A 143 -10.45 0.36 -2.06
N ILE A 144 -11.01 1.58 -2.04
CA ILE A 144 -10.52 2.67 -1.20
C ILE A 144 -11.66 3.25 -0.38
N ASN A 145 -11.45 3.44 0.91
CA ASN A 145 -12.23 4.32 1.77
C ASN A 145 -11.35 5.50 2.20
N GLY A 146 -11.67 6.73 1.78
CA GLY A 146 -10.82 7.87 2.15
C GLY A 146 -11.33 9.25 1.76
N HIS A 147 -10.61 10.30 2.16
CA HIS A 147 -11.11 11.68 2.04
C HIS A 147 -10.61 12.41 0.79
N ASP A 148 -9.29 12.52 0.62
CA ASP A 148 -8.63 13.22 -0.49
C ASP A 148 -7.80 12.23 -1.32
N ILE A 149 -8.32 11.88 -2.50
CA ILE A 149 -7.77 10.79 -3.30
C ILE A 149 -7.37 11.28 -4.71
N VAL A 150 -6.14 10.97 -5.12
CA VAL A 150 -5.61 11.20 -6.47
C VAL A 150 -5.25 9.86 -7.10
N LEU A 151 -5.82 9.57 -8.26
CA LEU A 151 -5.60 8.30 -8.96
C LEU A 151 -5.12 8.49 -10.40
N TYR A 152 -4.10 7.71 -10.75
CA TYR A 152 -3.62 7.44 -12.10
C TYR A 152 -3.78 5.94 -12.37
N VAL A 153 -4.73 5.55 -13.21
CA VAL A 153 -5.12 4.13 -13.33
C VAL A 153 -5.20 3.69 -14.78
N THR A 154 -4.62 2.52 -15.05
CA THR A 154 -4.70 1.80 -16.32
C THR A 154 -5.20 0.38 -16.09
N ASP A 155 -6.15 -0.06 -16.92
CA ASP A 155 -6.65 -1.45 -16.99
C ASP A 155 -7.05 -2.13 -15.66
N SER A 156 -7.48 -1.33 -14.67
CA SER A 156 -7.84 -1.81 -13.33
C SER A 156 -9.35 -1.71 -13.06
N GLN A 157 -9.83 -2.51 -12.10
CA GLN A 157 -11.19 -2.42 -11.56
C GLN A 157 -11.14 -1.87 -10.14
N PHE A 158 -12.02 -0.91 -9.80
CA PHE A 158 -12.01 -0.39 -8.44
C PHE A 158 -13.32 0.16 -7.93
N TYR A 159 -13.38 0.28 -6.62
CA TYR A 159 -14.42 0.98 -5.87
C TYR A 159 -13.81 2.02 -4.94
N ILE A 160 -14.41 3.20 -4.86
CA ILE A 160 -13.98 4.27 -3.95
C ILE A 160 -15.18 4.78 -3.16
N ASN A 161 -15.07 4.75 -1.84
CA ASN A 161 -15.92 5.48 -0.91
C ASN A 161 -15.15 6.68 -0.38
N GLY A 162 -15.55 7.90 -0.74
CA GLY A 162 -14.81 9.08 -0.31
C GLY A 162 -15.42 10.40 -0.74
N THR A 163 -15.17 11.44 0.04
CA THR A 163 -15.82 12.75 -0.11
C THR A 163 -15.21 13.61 -1.23
N ARG A 164 -13.94 13.38 -1.61
CA ARG A 164 -13.24 14.13 -2.65
C ARG A 164 -12.20 13.28 -3.38
N HIS A 165 -12.39 13.09 -4.69
CA HIS A 165 -11.38 12.40 -5.49
C HIS A 165 -11.18 13.02 -6.89
N ARG A 166 -9.96 12.87 -7.40
CA ARG A 166 -9.56 13.18 -8.77
C ARG A 166 -9.01 11.93 -9.44
N THR A 167 -9.48 11.67 -10.66
CA THR A 167 -9.11 10.45 -11.39
C THR A 167 -8.73 10.79 -12.82
N LEU A 168 -7.58 10.27 -13.25
CA LEU A 168 -7.06 10.33 -14.63
C LEU A 168 -6.96 8.89 -15.17
N CYS A 169 -7.70 8.55 -16.23
CA CYS A 169 -7.75 7.16 -16.74
C CYS A 169 -7.78 7.05 -18.28
N ASN A 170 -7.26 5.94 -18.83
CA ASN A 170 -7.37 5.61 -20.25
C ASN A 170 -8.55 4.67 -20.59
N ARG A 171 -9.08 3.86 -19.66
CA ARG A 171 -10.21 2.93 -19.90
C ARG A 171 -10.86 2.51 -18.58
N PHE A 172 -12.21 2.42 -18.48
CA PHE A 172 -12.84 2.54 -17.15
C PHE A 172 -14.26 1.90 -16.91
N THR A 173 -14.52 1.43 -15.67
CA THR A 173 -15.82 1.00 -15.07
C THR A 173 -15.90 1.40 -13.56
N VAL A 174 -16.86 2.26 -13.11
CA VAL A 174 -17.06 2.73 -11.68
C VAL A 174 -18.34 2.10 -11.13
N LEU A 175 -18.34 1.72 -9.85
CA LEU A 175 -19.52 1.74 -8.96
C LEU A 175 -19.39 2.85 -7.88
N TYR A 176 -20.44 3.66 -7.69
CA TYR A 176 -20.53 4.98 -7.00
C TYR A 176 -20.57 4.93 -5.43
N GLN A 177 -20.21 5.98 -4.61
CA GLN A 177 -21.09 7.07 -4.06
C GLN A 177 -20.41 8.25 -3.25
N TRP A 178 -21.06 9.45 -3.31
CA TRP A 178 -21.00 10.79 -2.60
C TRP A 178 -19.88 11.85 -2.85
N THR A 179 -20.33 13.02 -3.35
CA THR A 179 -19.71 14.37 -3.51
C THR A 179 -18.60 14.68 -4.54
N ARG A 180 -18.87 15.76 -5.32
CA ARG A 180 -18.07 16.54 -6.29
C ARG A 180 -16.85 15.87 -6.94
N HIS A 181 -17.01 15.43 -8.20
CA HIS A 181 -15.97 14.76 -9.00
C HIS A 181 -15.46 15.57 -10.20
N ARG A 182 -14.17 15.38 -10.55
CA ARG A 182 -13.59 15.71 -11.86
C ARG A 182 -12.89 14.47 -12.41
N THR A 183 -13.30 14.02 -13.60
CA THR A 183 -12.66 12.90 -14.31
C THR A 183 -12.28 13.32 -15.73
N LEU A 184 -11.09 12.89 -16.17
CA LEU A 184 -10.61 13.02 -17.56
C LEU A 184 -10.33 11.59 -18.07
N CYS A 185 -11.16 11.07 -18.99
CA CYS A 185 -11.06 9.67 -19.43
C CYS A 185 -11.30 9.45 -20.92
N ASN A 186 -10.66 8.45 -21.55
CA ASN A 186 -10.92 8.10 -22.96
C ASN A 186 -12.23 7.31 -23.16
N ARG A 187 -12.66 6.46 -22.21
CA ARG A 187 -13.91 5.68 -22.29
C ARG A 187 -14.47 5.41 -20.89
N PHE A 188 -15.76 5.67 -20.65
CA PHE A 188 -16.37 5.73 -19.31
C PHE A 188 -17.70 4.96 -19.21
N THR A 189 -17.84 4.09 -18.20
CA THR A 189 -19.09 3.38 -17.86
C THR A 189 -19.48 3.62 -16.38
N VAL A 190 -20.72 4.04 -16.11
CA VAL A 190 -21.25 4.26 -14.73
C VAL A 190 -22.53 3.48 -14.47
N LEU A 191 -22.61 2.94 -13.24
CA LEU A 191 -23.81 2.39 -12.63
C LEU A 191 -24.15 3.22 -11.35
N TYR A 192 -25.22 4.05 -11.41
CA TYR A 192 -25.88 4.79 -10.29
C TYR A 192 -25.39 6.22 -9.94
N GLN A 193 -26.31 7.20 -9.67
CA GLN A 193 -25.95 8.61 -9.35
C GLN A 193 -27.02 9.42 -8.56
N TRP A 194 -26.58 10.37 -7.71
CA TRP A 194 -27.43 11.39 -7.05
C TRP A 194 -26.80 12.81 -6.90
N THR A 195 -25.79 13.24 -7.67
CA THR A 195 -25.34 14.66 -7.67
C THR A 195 -24.35 15.02 -8.80
N ARG A 196 -24.09 16.33 -8.95
CA ARG A 196 -23.44 17.05 -10.07
C ARG A 196 -22.00 16.61 -10.45
N HIS A 197 -21.80 16.28 -11.73
CA HIS A 197 -20.52 15.87 -12.33
C HIS A 197 -19.90 16.90 -13.29
N ARG A 198 -18.57 16.92 -13.39
CA ARG A 198 -17.85 17.40 -14.60
C ARG A 198 -16.95 16.28 -15.11
N THR A 199 -17.38 15.65 -16.20
CA THR A 199 -16.66 14.62 -16.94
C THR A 199 -16.15 15.22 -18.26
N LEU A 200 -14.90 14.94 -18.63
CA LEU A 200 -14.36 15.23 -19.96
C LEU A 200 -13.94 13.88 -20.55
N CYS A 201 -14.76 13.34 -21.47
CA CYS A 201 -14.55 11.98 -22.00
C CYS A 201 -14.80 11.82 -23.50
N ASN A 202 -14.04 10.95 -24.16
CA ASN A 202 -14.17 10.65 -25.60
C ASN A 202 -15.31 9.66 -25.94
N ARG A 203 -15.67 8.75 -25.04
CA ARG A 203 -16.83 7.84 -25.19
C ARG A 203 -17.47 7.56 -23.83
N PHE A 204 -18.80 7.66 -23.77
CA PHE A 204 -19.57 7.63 -22.52
C PHE A 204 -20.76 6.66 -22.63
N THR A 205 -20.89 5.73 -21.68
CA THR A 205 -22.03 4.81 -21.58
C THR A 205 -22.60 4.91 -20.16
N VAL A 206 -23.88 5.29 -20.05
CA VAL A 206 -24.64 5.31 -18.78
C VAL A 206 -25.67 4.21 -18.83
N LEU A 207 -25.73 3.40 -17.78
CA LEU A 207 -26.70 2.32 -17.70
C LEU A 207 -28.00 2.74 -16.97
N TYR A 208 -28.00 3.78 -16.11
CA TYR A 208 -29.22 4.36 -15.47
C TYR A 208 -29.05 5.84 -15.05
N GLN A 209 -30.10 6.68 -15.15
CA GLN A 209 -30.07 8.14 -14.87
C GLN A 209 -31.42 8.71 -14.39
N TRP A 210 -31.41 9.62 -13.40
CA TRP A 210 -32.44 10.68 -13.20
C TRP A 210 -31.77 12.01 -12.77
N ASP A 211 -32.24 13.11 -13.39
CA ASP A 211 -31.79 14.52 -13.39
C ASP A 211 -30.43 14.88 -14.03
N THR A 212 -30.48 15.71 -15.09
CA THR A 212 -29.29 16.28 -15.77
C THR A 212 -29.33 17.80 -15.89
N THR A 213 -28.19 18.41 -15.57
CA THR A 213 -27.65 19.55 -16.34
C THR A 213 -26.25 19.19 -16.81
N SER A 214 -26.15 18.69 -18.04
CA SER A 214 -24.91 18.43 -18.75
C SER A 214 -24.51 19.66 -19.56
N TYR A 215 -23.26 20.12 -19.45
CA TYR A 215 -22.71 21.14 -20.36
C TYR A 215 -21.78 20.44 -21.35
N PHE A 216 -22.17 20.44 -22.62
CA PHE A 216 -21.29 20.10 -23.74
C PHE A 216 -20.46 21.34 -24.08
N MET A 217 -19.15 21.19 -24.24
CA MET A 217 -18.29 22.17 -24.90
C MET A 217 -17.38 21.44 -25.86
#